data_AF-A0A4R5H9I2-F1
#
_entry.id   AF-A0A4R5H9I2-F1
#
_cell.length_a   1.000
_cell.length_b   1.000
_cell.length_c   1.000
_cell.angle_alpha   90.00
_cell.angle_beta   90.00
_cell.angle_gamma   90.00
#
_symmetry.space_group_name_H-M   'P 1'
#
loop_
_entity.id
_entity.type
_entity.pdbx_description
1 polymer ?
#
loop_
_entity_poly.entity_id
_entity_poly.type
_entity_poly.pdbx_seq_one_letter_code
_entity_poly.pdbx_strand_id
1 'polypeptide(L)' 'MTKVNCPTCQKAVEWAPENVHRPFCCKKCQLIDLGEWATESHSIPVKLGRQSDLHIDPEDIEDLLMQTPDNFFKE' A
#
# COMPACT_ATOMS: atom_id res chain seq x y z
N MET A 1 25.50 -2.24 1.51
CA MET A 1 24.48 -2.66 0.52
C MET A 1 23.25 -3.12 1.27
N THR A 2 22.12 -2.45 1.06
CA THR A 2 20.83 -2.84 1.64
C THR A 2 20.23 -3.95 0.78
N LYS A 3 19.83 -5.06 1.40
CA LYS A 3 19.14 -6.16 0.73
C LYS A 3 17.75 -6.34 1.32
N VAL A 4 16.78 -6.65 0.47
CA VAL A 4 15.39 -6.94 0.86
C VAL A 4 14.95 -8.25 0.22
N ASN A 5 13.94 -8.90 0.80
CA ASN A 5 13.36 -10.09 0.19
C ASN A 5 12.24 -9.69 -0.77
N CYS A 6 12.23 -10.31 -1.96
CA CYS A 6 11.12 -10.19 -2.90
C CYS A 6 9.83 -10.69 -2.24
N PRO A 7 8.77 -9.87 -2.09
CA PRO A 7 7.55 -10.28 -1.40
C PRO A 7 6.89 -11.53 -1.98
N THR A 8 6.97 -11.70 -3.31
CA THR A 8 6.31 -12.80 -4.03
C THR A 8 7.03 -14.14 -3.92
N CYS A 9 8.37 -14.16 -3.91
CA CYS A 9 9.15 -15.40 -4.03
C CYS A 9 10.29 -15.54 -3.01
N GLN A 10 10.43 -14.56 -2.12
CA GLN A 10 11.42 -14.49 -1.04
C GLN A 10 12.90 -14.50 -1.48
N LYS A 11 13.18 -14.36 -2.77
CA LYS A 11 14.55 -14.15 -3.25
C LYS A 11 15.10 -12.85 -2.69
N ALA A 12 16.27 -12.90 -2.06
CA ALA A 12 17.00 -11.71 -1.63
C ALA A 12 17.47 -10.90 -2.85
N VAL A 13 17.11 -9.60 -2.89
CA VAL A 13 17.47 -8.65 -3.94
C VAL A 13 18.16 -7.44 -3.34
N GLU A 14 19.02 -6.83 -4.12
CA GLU A 14 19.68 -5.59 -3.72
C GLU A 14 18.76 -4.39 -3.91
N TRP A 15 18.77 -3.47 -2.94
CA TRP A 15 18.10 -2.18 -3.03
C TRP A 15 18.98 -1.18 -3.79
N ALA A 16 18.98 -1.30 -5.12
CA ALA A 16 19.82 -0.48 -6.00
C ALA A 16 19.04 -0.02 -7.26
N PRO A 17 19.42 1.08 -7.94
CA PRO A 17 18.74 1.59 -9.14
C PRO A 17 18.68 0.60 -10.30
N GLU A 18 19.66 -0.30 -10.39
CA GLU A 18 19.78 -1.31 -11.44
C GLU A 18 18.65 -2.35 -11.35
N ASN A 19 18.12 -2.59 -10.14
CA ASN A 19 16.89 -3.36 -9.97
C ASN A 19 15.67 -2.45 -10.17
N VAL A 20 15.28 -2.24 -11.43
CA VAL A 20 14.13 -1.41 -11.82
C VAL A 20 12.77 -1.94 -11.30
N HIS A 21 12.72 -3.17 -10.80
CA HIS A 21 11.51 -3.82 -10.29
C HIS A 21 11.48 -3.92 -8.76
N ARG A 22 12.42 -3.30 -8.05
CA ARG A 22 12.43 -3.26 -6.58
C ARG A 22 11.05 -2.88 -5.98
N PRO A 23 10.57 -3.54 -4.92
CA PRO A 23 11.26 -4.56 -4.10
C PRO A 23 11.27 -5.98 -4.70
N PHE A 24 10.71 -6.18 -5.89
CA PHE A 24 10.62 -7.49 -6.52
C PHE A 24 11.93 -7.89 -7.21
N CYS A 25 12.13 -9.19 -7.43
CA CYS A 25 13.30 -9.69 -8.16
C CYS A 25 13.19 -9.59 -9.68
N CYS A 26 11.98 -9.40 -10.22
CA CYS A 26 11.73 -9.25 -11.66
C CYS A 26 10.29 -8.77 -11.92
N LYS A 27 10.01 -8.39 -13.19
CA LYS A 27 8.67 -7.98 -13.64
C LYS A 27 7.58 -9.01 -13.36
N LYS A 28 7.90 -10.31 -13.49
CA LYS A 28 6.94 -11.39 -13.25
C LYS A 28 6.44 -11.38 -11.79
N CYS A 29 7.33 -11.23 -10.81
CA CYS A 29 6.94 -11.19 -9.40
C CYS A 29 6.08 -9.95 -9.10
N GLN A 30 6.44 -8.78 -9.66
CA GLN A 30 5.63 -7.57 -9.55
C GLN A 30 4.19 -7.78 -10.08
N LEU A 31 4.03 -8.47 -11.21
CA LEU A 31 2.70 -8.71 -11.80
C LEU A 31 1.89 -9.76 -11.04
N ILE A 32 2.53 -10.76 -10.44
CA ILE A 32 1.86 -11.74 -9.58
C ILE A 32 1.27 -11.04 -8.36
N ASP A 33 2.09 -10.23 -7.67
CA ASP A 33 1.66 -9.46 -6.50
C ASP A 33 0.45 -8.56 -6.82
N LEU A 34 0.54 -7.81 -7.94
CA LEU A 34 -0.59 -7.01 -8.44
C LEU A 34 -1.84 -7.86 -8.71
N GLY A 35 -1.66 -9.06 -9.26
CA GLY A 35 -2.75 -10.01 -9.50
C GLY A 35 -3.39 -10.49 -8.21
N GLU A 36 -2.62 -10.80 -7.18
CA GLU A 36 -3.12 -11.27 -5.87
C GLU A 36 -3.98 -10.20 -5.17
N TRP A 37 -3.65 -8.92 -5.33
CA TRP A 37 -4.51 -7.81 -4.90
C TRP A 37 -5.78 -7.69 -5.75
N ALA A 38 -5.65 -7.78 -7.07
CA ALA A 38 -6.79 -7.68 -7.99
C ALA A 38 -7.81 -8.82 -7.80
N THR A 39 -7.38 -9.99 -7.33
CA THR A 39 -8.24 -11.14 -7.04
C THR A 39 -8.63 -11.27 -5.57
N GLU A 40 -8.34 -10.26 -4.74
CA GLU A 40 -8.62 -10.26 -3.28
C GLU A 40 -7.94 -11.40 -2.49
N SER A 41 -6.93 -12.06 -3.05
CA SER A 41 -6.10 -13.04 -2.34
C SER A 41 -5.29 -12.36 -1.23
N HIS A 42 -4.90 -11.10 -1.46
CA HIS A 42 -4.45 -10.19 -0.43
C HIS A 42 -5.61 -9.30 0.04
N SER A 43 -5.84 -9.29 1.35
CA SER A 43 -6.82 -8.43 1.99
C SER A 43 -6.29 -7.93 3.33
N ILE A 44 -6.74 -6.73 3.72
CA ILE A 44 -6.41 -6.16 5.03
C ILE A 44 -7.58 -6.49 5.97
N PRO A 45 -7.35 -7.26 7.05
CA PRO A 45 -8.43 -7.64 7.95
C PRO A 45 -8.96 -6.42 8.71
N VAL A 46 -10.28 -6.25 8.68
CA VAL A 46 -10.95 -5.23 9.49
C VAL A 46 -11.21 -5.82 10.88
N LYS A 47 -10.74 -5.13 11.93
CA LYS A 47 -11.14 -5.46 13.29
C LYS A 47 -12.61 -5.07 13.46
N LEU A 48 -13.48 -6.06 13.70
CA LEU A 48 -14.87 -5.84 14.13
C LEU A 48 -14.87 -5.24 15.55
N GLY A 49 -14.53 -3.95 15.66
CA GLY A 49 -14.40 -3.23 16.92
C GLY A 49 -14.29 -1.74 16.64
N ARG A 50 -15.42 -1.04 16.88
CA ARG A 50 -15.77 0.29 16.38
C ARG A 50 -15.84 0.31 14.85
N GLN A 51 -17.01 -0.07 14.33
CA GLN A 51 -17.51 0.57 13.12
C GLN A 51 -17.42 2.07 13.42
N SER A 52 -16.42 2.74 12.84
CA SER A 52 -16.44 4.19 12.87
C SER A 52 -17.70 4.57 12.13
N ASP A 53 -18.59 5.29 12.80
CA ASP A 53 -19.75 5.97 12.25
C ASP A 53 -19.33 7.02 11.20
N LEU A 54 -18.59 6.60 10.17
CA LEU A 54 -18.21 7.42 9.03
C LEU A 54 -19.33 7.31 8.01
N HIS A 55 -20.53 7.73 8.41
CA HIS A 55 -21.48 8.26 7.44
C HIS A 55 -20.95 9.64 7.06
N ILE A 56 -19.98 9.67 6.17
CA ILE A 56 -19.46 10.92 5.62
C ILE A 56 -20.47 11.30 4.54
N ASP A 57 -21.25 12.34 4.81
CA ASP A 57 -22.08 12.95 3.78
C ASP A 57 -21.15 13.48 2.67
N PRO A 58 -21.37 13.12 1.40
CA PRO A 58 -20.63 13.69 0.28
C PRO A 58 -20.63 15.22 0.23
N GLU A 59 -21.66 15.86 0.80
CA GLU A 59 -21.79 17.33 0.88
C GLU A 59 -20.86 17.96 1.93
N ASP A 60 -20.45 17.19 2.94
CA ASP A 60 -19.61 17.66 4.06
C ASP A 60 -18.10 17.36 3.87
N ILE A 61 -17.71 16.75 2.74
CA ILE A 61 -16.31 16.38 2.45
C ILE A 61 -15.41 17.63 2.42
N GLU A 62 -15.89 18.73 1.83
CA GLU A 62 -15.13 19.98 1.70
C GLU A 62 -14.81 20.60 3.06
N ASP A 63 -15.80 20.67 3.94
CA ASP A 63 -15.65 21.21 5.30
C ASP A 63 -14.70 20.36 6.17
N LEU A 64 -14.68 19.03 5.96
CA LEU A 64 -13.78 18.13 6.69
C LEU A 64 -12.33 18.23 6.19
N LEU A 65 -12.14 18.40 4.88
CA LEU A 65 -10.81 18.62 4.30
C LEU A 65 -10.23 19.97 4.73
N MET A 66 -11.05 21.00 4.90
CA MET A 66 -10.61 22.30 5.44
C MET A 66 -10.14 22.23 6.91
N GLN A 67 -10.65 21.27 7.69
CA GLN A 67 -10.27 21.07 9.09
C GLN A 67 -9.07 20.14 9.26
N THR A 68 -8.63 19.46 8.19
CA THR A 68 -7.49 18.57 8.26
C THR A 68 -6.20 19.40 8.18
N PRO A 69 -5.32 19.36 9.19
CA PRO A 69 -4.10 20.15 9.16
C PRO A 69 -3.21 19.69 7.98
N ASP A 70 -2.76 20.64 7.16
CA ASP A 70 -1.89 20.49 5.96
C ASP A 70 -0.52 19.82 6.19
N ASN A 71 -0.30 19.24 7.37
CA ASN A 71 0.93 18.57 7.76
C ASN A 71 0.86 17.04 7.54
N PHE A 72 -0.19 16.52 6.91
CA PHE A 72 -0.34 15.08 6.68
C PHE A 72 0.81 14.44 5.88
N PHE A 73 1.45 15.18 4.96
CA PHE A 73 2.54 14.68 4.12
C PHE A 73 3.91 15.34 4.40
N LYS A 74 4.10 16.00 5.56
CA LYS A 74 5.38 16.64 5.89
C LYS A 74 6.17 15.82 6.90
N GLU A 75 6.99 14.90 6.39
CA GLU A 75 8.30 14.49 6.94
C GLU A 75 9.22 14.06 5.79
#